data_AF-A0A8S3EN50-F1
#
_entry.id   AF-A0A8S3EN50-F1
#
_cell.length_a   1.000
_cell.length_b   1.000
_cell.length_c   1.000
_cell.angle_alpha   90.00
_cell.angle_beta   90.00
_cell.angle_gamma   90.00
#
_symmetry.space_group_name_H-M   'P 1'
#
loop_
_entity.id
_entity.type
_entity.pdbx_description
1 polymer ?
#
loop_
_entity_poly.entity_id
_entity_poly.type
_entity_poly.pdbx_seq_one_letter_code
_entity_poly.pdbx_strand_id
1 'polypeptide(L)'
;MPWNPNAISFIPGSMDACEINIKNSIIKAGQQVLSSTDSLLFHTIIDEWHSSLLLSSCLDNWELISKPKVQLTSTFLYTLCFNVREDGDKADRFLKWADDLDLSPVVPDTKTSLRSDRTIDYAFAKGTQVTVQVHEGATTSDHKPIILVSAVEDKRKNMASRTSWPVFSLFLSYVFPFWEKQWYAFNMNETYNNFTRFLSLLTARCTRAFPLKLARPAIPPELRSKLSYSRALSFKAKRTGDMKLKIES
;
A
#
# COMPACT_ATOMS: atom_id res chain seq x y z
N MET A 1 20.95 23.38 23.98
CA MET A 1 21.27 22.22 23.13
C MET A 1 20.05 21.94 22.27
N PRO A 2 20.17 21.80 20.93
CA PRO A 2 19.02 21.47 20.10
C PRO A 2 18.57 20.04 20.43
N TRP A 3 17.27 19.88 20.68
CA TRP A 3 16.63 18.59 20.94
C TRP A 3 16.70 17.73 19.67
N ASN A 4 17.21 16.50 19.78
CA ASN A 4 17.31 15.57 18.66
C ASN A 4 16.09 14.63 18.64
N PRO A 5 15.09 14.84 17.75
CA PRO A 5 13.92 13.98 17.64
C PRO A 5 14.25 12.50 17.35
N ASN A 6 15.42 12.21 16.79
CA ASN A 6 15.86 10.84 16.52
C ASN A 6 16.38 10.09 17.77
N ALA A 7 16.45 10.76 18.93
CA ALA A 7 16.91 10.19 20.18
C ALA A 7 15.73 9.81 21.11
N ILE A 8 14.64 9.25 20.56
CA ILE A 8 13.74 8.41 21.36
C ILE A 8 14.52 7.14 21.67
N SER A 9 15.36 7.21 22.71
CA SER A 9 16.05 6.05 23.24
C SER A 9 14.99 5.13 23.82
N PHE A 10 14.67 4.08 23.06
CA PHE A 10 14.37 2.81 23.68
C PHE A 10 15.59 2.52 24.57
N ILE A 11 15.40 2.23 25.85
CA ILE A 11 16.45 1.54 26.61
C ILE A 11 16.01 0.07 26.68
N PRO A 12 16.20 -0.76 25.65
CA PRO A 12 16.08 -2.20 25.77
C PRO A 12 17.43 -2.79 26.24
N GLY A 13 18.25 -1.99 26.95
CA GLY A 13 19.52 -2.44 27.53
C GLY A 13 19.34 -3.37 28.73
N SER A 14 18.14 -3.38 29.32
CA SER A 14 17.66 -4.50 30.12
C SER A 14 16.14 -4.53 29.98
N MET A 15 15.62 -5.39 29.10
CA MET A 15 14.24 -5.83 29.32
C MET A 15 14.20 -6.34 30.75
N ASP A 16 13.44 -5.68 31.62
CA ASP A 16 13.31 -6.19 32.97
C ASP A 16 12.67 -7.59 32.89
N ALA A 17 12.79 -8.37 33.96
CA ALA A 17 12.20 -9.69 33.99
C ALA A 17 10.68 -9.66 33.69
N CYS A 18 10.01 -8.52 33.94
CA CYS A 18 8.61 -8.32 33.63
C CYS A 18 8.37 -8.29 32.11
N GLU A 19 9.13 -7.49 31.36
CA GLU A 19 8.99 -7.36 29.91
C GLU A 19 9.30 -8.68 29.19
N ILE A 20 10.29 -9.44 29.64
CA ILE A 20 10.58 -10.78 29.10
C ILE A 20 9.39 -11.72 29.34
N ASN A 21 8.81 -11.69 30.54
CA ASN A 21 7.64 -12.50 30.86
C ASN A 21 6.41 -12.10 30.03
N ILE A 22 6.21 -10.81 29.78
CA ILE A 22 5.14 -10.32 28.90
C ILE A 22 5.37 -10.78 27.46
N LYS A 23 6.59 -10.64 26.92
CA LYS A 23 6.97 -11.12 25.58
C LYS A 23 6.67 -12.62 25.44
N ASN A 24 7.11 -13.43 26.39
CA ASN A 24 6.87 -14.88 26.33
C ASN A 24 5.38 -15.23 26.45
N SER A 25 4.64 -14.50 27.29
CA SER A 25 3.20 -14.70 27.47
C SER A 25 2.42 -14.38 26.20
N ILE A 26 2.75 -13.29 25.51
CA ILE A 26 2.06 -12.92 24.26
C ILE A 26 2.44 -13.88 23.12
N ILE A 27 3.68 -14.35 23.03
CA ILE A 27 4.08 -15.38 22.06
C ILE A 27 3.26 -16.66 22.27
N LYS A 28 3.13 -17.11 23.53
CA LYS A 28 2.33 -18.30 23.86
C LYS A 28 0.85 -18.11 23.52
N ALA A 29 0.29 -16.92 23.81
CA ALA A 29 -1.08 -16.59 23.42
C ALA A 29 -1.25 -16.59 21.89
N GLY A 30 -0.29 -16.01 21.15
CA GLY A 30 -0.26 -16.03 19.69
C GLY A 30 -0.24 -17.44 19.12
N GLN A 31 0.56 -18.35 19.68
CA GLN A 31 0.62 -19.76 19.27
C GLN A 31 -0.71 -20.50 19.43
N GLN A 32 -1.57 -20.08 20.36
CA GLN A 32 -2.88 -20.71 20.59
C GLN A 32 -3.95 -20.23 19.61
N VAL A 33 -3.86 -18.99 19.12
CA VAL A 33 -4.91 -18.36 18.30
C VAL A 33 -4.56 -18.18 16.82
N LEU A 34 -3.27 -18.21 16.48
CA LEU A 34 -2.78 -18.04 15.12
C LEU A 34 -2.51 -19.38 14.44
N SER A 35 -2.59 -19.40 13.11
CA SER A 35 -2.08 -20.54 12.32
C SER A 35 -0.57 -20.72 12.57
N SER A 36 0.00 -21.91 12.32
CA SER A 36 1.45 -22.13 12.46
C SER A 36 2.28 -21.12 11.65
N THR A 37 1.79 -20.79 10.45
CA THR A 37 2.42 -19.84 9.53
C THR A 37 2.34 -18.40 10.02
N ASP A 38 1.22 -18.01 10.62
CA ASP A 38 1.00 -16.68 11.21
C ASP A 38 1.75 -16.54 12.55
N SER A 39 1.82 -17.60 13.34
CA SER A 39 2.56 -17.66 14.60
C SER A 39 4.06 -17.42 14.37
N LEU A 40 4.64 -18.02 13.33
CA LEU A 40 6.03 -17.76 12.94
C LEU A 40 6.23 -16.29 12.54
N LEU A 41 5.31 -15.70 11.78
CA LEU A 41 5.39 -14.28 11.40
C LEU A 41 5.33 -13.37 12.61
N PHE A 42 4.38 -13.65 13.52
CA PHE A 42 4.20 -12.91 14.75
C PHE A 42 5.46 -12.96 15.62
N HIS A 43 6.06 -14.14 15.78
CA HIS A 43 7.33 -14.30 16.50
C HIS A 43 8.45 -13.45 15.90
N THR A 44 8.60 -13.51 14.57
CA THR A 44 9.61 -12.71 13.86
C THR A 44 9.41 -11.21 14.06
N ILE A 45 8.17 -10.71 13.96
CA ILE A 45 7.85 -9.29 14.18
C ILE A 45 8.15 -8.88 15.62
N ILE A 46 7.82 -9.72 16.61
CA ILE A 46 8.17 -9.49 18.02
C ILE A 46 9.68 -9.43 18.22
N ASP A 47 10.43 -10.35 17.63
CA ASP A 47 11.89 -10.37 17.76
C ASP A 47 12.53 -9.14 17.10
N GLU A 48 12.06 -8.74 15.92
CA GLU A 48 12.50 -7.52 15.23
C GLU A 48 12.24 -6.27 16.10
N TRP A 49 11.05 -6.20 16.72
CA TRP A 49 10.69 -5.11 17.62
C TRP A 49 11.61 -5.03 18.84
N HIS A 50 11.83 -6.15 19.53
CA HIS A 50 12.64 -6.19 20.77
C HIS A 50 14.15 -6.17 20.54
N SER A 51 14.61 -6.59 19.37
CA SER A 51 16.05 -6.51 19.02
C SER A 51 16.47 -5.11 18.58
N SER A 52 15.51 -4.22 18.29
CA SER A 52 15.78 -2.86 17.85
C SER A 52 16.01 -1.94 19.04
N LEU A 53 17.19 -1.32 19.10
CA LEU A 53 17.53 -0.32 20.14
C LEU A 53 16.76 1.00 19.99
N LEU A 54 16.24 1.29 18.81
CA LEU A 54 15.51 2.53 18.51
C LEU A 54 14.29 2.17 17.66
N LEU A 55 13.19 2.91 17.87
CA LEU A 55 12.00 2.76 17.04
C LEU A 55 12.32 3.02 15.56
N SER A 56 13.09 4.07 15.26
CA SER A 56 13.54 4.39 13.90
C SER A 56 14.27 3.21 13.26
N SER A 57 15.19 2.55 13.98
CA SER A 57 15.90 1.37 13.48
C SER A 57 14.97 0.20 13.16
N CYS A 58 13.96 -0.06 14.00
CA CYS A 58 12.94 -1.07 13.72
C CYS A 58 12.16 -0.75 12.44
N LEU A 59 11.70 0.50 12.31
CA LEU A 59 10.91 0.94 11.16
C LEU A 59 11.73 0.95 9.87
N ASP A 60 12.98 1.38 9.92
CA ASP A 60 13.88 1.38 8.76
C ASP A 60 14.16 -0.05 8.27
N ASN A 61 14.33 -1.01 9.18
CA ASN A 61 14.48 -2.42 8.85
C ASN A 61 13.20 -2.97 8.18
N TRP A 62 12.02 -2.67 8.74
CA TRP A 62 10.74 -3.06 8.13
C TRP A 62 10.54 -2.44 6.76
N GLU A 63 10.95 -1.20 6.57
CA GLU A 63 10.90 -0.51 5.28
C GLU A 63 11.79 -1.21 4.25
N LEU A 64 13.01 -1.59 4.63
CA LEU A 64 13.93 -2.33 3.77
C LEU A 64 13.36 -3.68 3.33
N ILE A 65 12.73 -4.41 4.26
CA ILE A 65 12.11 -5.71 3.99
C ILE A 65 10.83 -5.57 3.14
N SER A 66 10.06 -4.52 3.39
CA SER A 66 8.74 -4.31 2.78
C SER A 66 8.81 -3.65 1.40
N LYS A 67 9.93 -3.00 1.06
CA LYS A 67 10.12 -2.40 -0.27
C LYS A 67 9.94 -3.49 -1.33
N PRO A 68 8.90 -3.41 -2.18
CA PRO A 68 8.77 -4.36 -3.26
C PRO A 68 10.02 -4.24 -4.11
N LYS A 69 10.71 -5.37 -4.35
CA LYS A 69 11.88 -5.45 -5.26
C LYS A 69 11.45 -5.28 -6.72
N VAL A 70 10.60 -4.30 -6.99
CA VAL A 70 10.17 -3.92 -8.32
C VAL A 70 11.31 -3.08 -8.87
N GLN A 71 11.94 -3.56 -9.94
CA GLN A 71 12.67 -2.69 -10.84
C GLN A 71 11.66 -1.68 -11.38
N LEU A 72 11.69 -0.46 -10.84
CA LEU A 72 10.80 0.62 -11.24
C LEU A 72 11.13 1.01 -12.69
N THR A 73 10.35 0.50 -13.64
CA THR A 73 10.09 1.21 -14.88
C THR A 73 9.02 2.26 -14.58
N SER A 74 9.45 3.43 -14.12
CA SER A 74 8.52 4.52 -13.80
C SER A 74 8.05 5.20 -15.09
N THR A 75 6.75 5.09 -15.38
CA THR A 75 6.08 5.94 -16.37
C THR A 75 5.37 7.06 -15.61
N PHE A 76 5.64 8.32 -15.97
CA PHE A 76 5.03 9.48 -15.33
C PHE A 76 4.15 10.23 -16.33
N LEU A 77 2.88 10.43 -16.00
CA LEU A 77 1.98 11.26 -16.82
C LEU A 77 1.94 12.68 -16.27
N TYR A 78 2.26 13.66 -17.11
CA TYR A 78 2.19 15.08 -16.78
C TYR A 78 1.29 15.79 -17.79
N THR A 79 0.15 16.31 -17.33
CA THR A 79 -0.69 17.19 -18.17
C THR A 79 -0.11 18.60 -18.16
N LEU A 80 0.07 19.19 -19.34
CA LEU A 80 0.67 20.52 -19.50
C LEU A 80 -0.27 21.41 -20.31
N CYS A 81 -0.04 22.72 -20.27
CA CYS A 81 -0.88 23.70 -20.96
C CYS A 81 -0.06 24.55 -21.95
N PHE A 82 0.93 23.96 -22.62
CA PHE A 82 1.73 24.64 -23.63
C PHE A 82 2.16 23.67 -24.73
N ASN A 83 2.33 24.18 -25.96
CA ASN A 83 2.77 23.42 -27.11
C ASN A 83 4.31 23.36 -27.12
N VAL A 84 4.85 22.15 -26.95
CA VAL A 84 6.31 21.89 -26.89
C VAL A 84 7.04 22.33 -28.16
N ARG A 85 6.35 22.49 -29.29
CA ARG A 85 6.94 22.93 -30.56
C ARG A 85 6.83 24.42 -30.83
N GLU A 86 5.88 25.11 -30.20
CA GLU A 86 5.52 26.49 -30.56
C GLU A 86 5.79 27.51 -29.45
N ASP A 87 5.82 27.08 -28.18
CA ASP A 87 5.85 28.01 -27.03
C ASP A 87 7.27 28.40 -26.55
N GLY A 88 8.28 28.28 -27.42
CA GLY A 88 9.64 28.80 -27.25
C GLY A 88 10.26 28.52 -25.88
N ASP A 89 10.73 29.58 -25.19
CA ASP A 89 11.40 29.50 -23.88
C ASP A 89 10.67 28.70 -22.79
N LYS A 90 9.34 28.59 -22.87
CA LYS A 90 8.57 27.77 -21.93
C LYS A 90 8.77 26.28 -22.23
N ALA A 91 8.74 25.91 -23.51
CA ALA A 91 9.02 24.56 -23.95
C ALA A 91 10.47 24.17 -23.64
N ASP A 92 11.43 25.06 -23.90
CA ASP A 92 12.87 24.78 -23.69
C ASP A 92 13.20 24.47 -22.23
N ARG A 93 12.67 25.26 -21.29
CA ARG A 93 12.87 25.01 -19.85
C ARG A 93 12.29 23.68 -19.40
N PHE A 94 11.17 23.30 -19.98
CA PHE A 94 10.50 22.07 -19.62
C PHE A 94 11.17 20.83 -20.25
N LEU A 95 11.61 20.93 -21.50
CA LEU A 95 12.41 19.90 -22.15
C LEU A 95 13.73 19.70 -21.40
N LYS A 96 14.39 20.78 -20.96
CA LYS A 96 15.58 20.69 -20.12
C LYS A 96 15.32 19.92 -18.81
N TRP A 97 14.21 20.20 -18.14
CA TRP A 97 13.82 19.45 -16.93
C TRP A 97 13.56 17.97 -17.23
N ALA A 98 12.96 17.66 -18.39
CA ALA A 98 12.75 16.28 -18.81
C ALA A 98 14.09 15.57 -19.09
N ASP A 99 15.02 16.25 -19.77
CA ASP A 99 16.37 15.75 -20.06
C ASP A 99 17.17 15.49 -18.78
N ASP A 100 17.12 16.41 -17.81
CA ASP A 100 17.78 16.26 -16.49
C ASP A 100 17.30 15.00 -15.72
N LEU A 101 16.15 14.43 -16.10
CA LEU A 101 15.55 13.24 -15.50
C LEU A 101 15.58 12.00 -16.41
N ASP A 102 16.21 12.08 -17.59
CA ASP A 102 16.16 11.09 -18.68
C ASP A 102 14.72 10.72 -19.09
N LEU A 103 13.83 11.70 -19.15
CA LEU A 103 12.45 11.53 -19.58
C LEU A 103 12.31 11.83 -21.09
N SER A 104 11.77 10.88 -21.85
CA SER A 104 11.43 11.11 -23.26
C SER A 104 9.97 11.55 -23.39
N PRO A 105 9.67 12.66 -24.10
CA PRO A 105 8.30 13.05 -24.39
C PRO A 105 7.63 12.05 -25.33
N VAL A 106 6.40 11.66 -25.00
CA VAL A 106 5.51 10.88 -25.86
C VAL A 106 4.45 11.83 -26.38
N VAL A 107 4.66 12.28 -27.62
CA VAL A 107 3.80 13.26 -28.28
C VAL A 107 2.60 12.54 -28.89
N PRO A 108 1.36 12.96 -28.62
CA PRO A 108 0.19 12.44 -29.30
C PRO A 108 0.22 12.73 -30.81
N ASP A 109 -0.24 11.77 -31.60
CA ASP A 109 -0.29 11.88 -33.07
C ASP A 109 -1.35 12.88 -33.57
N THR A 110 -2.27 13.30 -32.70
CA THR A 110 -3.36 14.24 -33.02
C THR A 110 -3.48 15.35 -31.98
N LYS A 111 -4.22 16.40 -32.33
CA LYS A 111 -4.52 17.52 -31.43
C LYS A 111 -5.26 17.05 -30.19
N THR A 112 -4.87 17.61 -29.04
CA THR A 112 -5.50 17.27 -27.74
C THR A 112 -6.46 18.36 -27.28
N SER A 113 -6.43 19.54 -27.88
CA SER A 113 -7.41 20.60 -27.64
C SER A 113 -8.67 20.41 -28.49
N LEU A 114 -9.86 20.66 -27.92
CA LEU A 114 -11.10 20.84 -28.69
C LEU A 114 -11.29 22.27 -29.20
N ARG A 115 -10.55 23.24 -28.64
CA ARG A 115 -10.69 24.67 -28.95
C ARG A 115 -9.72 25.16 -30.02
N SER A 116 -8.71 24.36 -30.36
CA SER A 116 -7.66 24.72 -31.29
C SER A 116 -7.04 23.48 -31.93
N ASP A 117 -6.23 23.66 -32.97
CA ASP A 117 -5.46 22.57 -33.58
C ASP A 117 -4.16 22.23 -32.83
N ARG A 118 -4.04 22.66 -31.57
CA ARG A 118 -2.82 22.50 -30.77
C ARG A 118 -2.78 21.15 -30.05
N THR A 119 -1.57 20.61 -29.95
CA THR A 119 -1.21 19.52 -29.03
C THR A 119 -0.58 20.14 -27.80
N ILE A 120 -1.31 20.15 -26.69
CA ILE A 120 -0.89 20.79 -25.44
C ILE A 120 -0.75 19.81 -24.28
N ASP A 121 -1.29 18.60 -24.43
CA ASP A 121 -1.19 17.53 -23.45
C ASP A 121 -0.13 16.52 -23.92
N TYR A 122 0.78 16.15 -23.02
CA TYR A 122 1.92 15.28 -23.31
C TYR A 122 2.03 14.19 -22.25
N ALA A 123 2.80 13.15 -22.54
CA ALA A 123 3.23 12.18 -21.53
C ALA A 123 4.76 12.05 -21.55
N PHE A 124 5.33 11.55 -20.46
CA PHE A 124 6.77 11.33 -20.36
C PHE A 124 7.05 9.90 -19.93
N ALA A 125 8.04 9.27 -20.56
CA ALA A 125 8.43 7.91 -20.25
C ALA A 125 9.93 7.82 -20.01
N LYS A 126 10.34 7.00 -19.03
CA LYS A 126 11.74 6.62 -18.81
C LYS A 126 11.93 5.15 -19.11
N GLY A 127 12.82 4.83 -20.04
CA GLY A 127 13.27 3.46 -20.30
C GLY A 127 12.18 2.48 -20.77
N THR A 128 11.04 2.96 -21.24
CA THR A 128 9.92 2.12 -21.70
C THR A 128 9.32 2.70 -22.97
N GLN A 129 9.05 1.84 -23.95
CA GLN A 129 8.29 2.23 -25.13
C GLN A 129 6.82 2.40 -24.74
N VAL A 130 6.34 3.62 -24.87
CA VAL A 130 4.95 4.00 -24.61
C VAL A 130 4.41 4.62 -25.89
N THR A 131 3.19 4.22 -26.27
CA THR A 131 2.42 4.87 -27.31
C THR A 131 1.29 5.66 -26.68
N VAL A 132 0.93 6.76 -27.33
CA VAL A 132 -0.15 7.64 -26.91
C VAL A 132 -1.24 7.59 -27.96
N GLN A 133 -2.48 7.48 -27.52
CA GLN A 133 -3.66 7.62 -28.37
C GLN A 133 -4.58 8.69 -27.79
N VAL A 134 -5.07 9.58 -28.64
CA VAL A 134 -6.07 10.57 -28.24
C VAL A 134 -7.45 9.96 -28.41
N HIS A 135 -8.29 10.06 -27.38
CA HIS A 135 -9.66 9.58 -27.43
C HIS A 135 -10.55 10.57 -28.19
N GLU A 136 -11.14 10.10 -29.30
CA GLU A 136 -12.00 10.89 -30.18
C GLU A 136 -13.49 10.87 -29.79
N GLY A 137 -13.85 10.23 -28.67
CA GLY A 137 -15.22 10.18 -28.18
C GLY A 137 -15.70 11.51 -27.58
N ALA A 138 -17.01 11.58 -27.32
CA ALA A 138 -17.61 12.75 -26.69
C ALA A 138 -17.02 12.96 -25.27
N THR A 139 -16.62 14.20 -25.00
CA THR A 139 -16.11 14.64 -23.69
C THR A 139 -16.74 15.98 -23.34
N THR A 140 -16.92 16.24 -22.05
CA THR A 140 -17.38 17.54 -21.53
C THR A 140 -16.22 18.50 -21.24
N SER A 141 -14.98 18.01 -21.29
CA SER A 141 -13.75 18.79 -21.15
C SER A 141 -13.42 19.53 -22.45
N ASP A 142 -12.69 20.65 -22.37
CA ASP A 142 -12.09 21.32 -23.52
C ASP A 142 -10.81 20.64 -24.03
N HIS A 143 -10.36 19.58 -23.34
CA HIS A 143 -9.30 18.68 -23.75
C HIS A 143 -9.85 17.30 -24.11
N LYS A 144 -9.27 16.69 -25.14
CA LYS A 144 -9.47 15.28 -25.49
C LYS A 144 -8.67 14.41 -24.52
N PRO A 145 -9.26 13.36 -23.94
CA PRO A 145 -8.52 12.43 -23.09
C PRO A 145 -7.36 11.77 -23.86
N ILE A 146 -6.22 11.62 -23.20
CA ILE A 146 -5.10 10.82 -23.71
C ILE A 146 -5.09 9.46 -23.03
N ILE A 147 -4.97 8.40 -23.83
CA ILE A 147 -4.77 7.02 -23.41
C ILE A 147 -3.30 6.66 -23.66
N LEU A 148 -2.60 6.27 -22.60
CA LEU A 148 -1.25 5.73 -22.67
C LEU A 148 -1.33 4.21 -22.78
N VAL A 149 -0.73 3.66 -23.84
CA VAL A 149 -0.56 2.23 -24.01
C VAL A 149 0.92 1.93 -23.91
N SER A 150 1.32 1.19 -22.89
CA SER A 150 2.72 0.78 -22.76
C SER A 150 2.85 -0.69 -23.12
N ALA A 151 3.77 -0.99 -24.03
CA ALA A 151 4.17 -2.35 -24.36
C ALA A 151 5.09 -2.92 -23.28
N VAL A 152 4.74 -2.73 -22.00
CA VAL A 152 5.35 -3.54 -20.94
C VAL A 152 4.71 -4.91 -21.11
N GLU A 153 5.48 -5.88 -21.63
CA GLU A 153 5.23 -7.26 -21.23
C GLU A 153 5.28 -7.25 -19.72
N ASP A 154 4.12 -7.24 -19.08
CA ASP A 154 4.06 -7.26 -17.64
C ASP A 154 4.47 -8.67 -17.19
N LYS A 155 5.78 -8.92 -17.20
CA LYS A 155 6.42 -10.06 -16.56
C LYS A 155 6.34 -9.92 -15.05
N ARG A 156 5.59 -8.93 -14.49
CA ARG A 156 5.02 -9.12 -13.16
C ARG A 156 4.29 -10.44 -13.23
N LYS A 157 4.92 -11.46 -12.63
CA LYS A 157 4.21 -12.61 -12.10
C LYS A 157 2.97 -11.98 -11.46
N ASN A 158 1.78 -12.27 -11.97
CA ASN A 158 0.55 -11.79 -11.35
C ASN A 158 0.67 -12.21 -9.88
N MET A 159 1.00 -11.29 -8.99
CA MET A 159 1.22 -11.57 -7.58
C MET A 159 0.03 -10.94 -6.88
N ALA A 160 -0.76 -11.77 -6.21
CA ALA A 160 -1.71 -11.29 -5.23
C ALA A 160 -0.97 -11.00 -3.93
N SER A 161 -1.57 -10.17 -3.08
CA SER A 161 -1.09 -9.91 -1.73
C SER A 161 -2.17 -10.28 -0.72
N ARG A 162 -1.76 -10.83 0.42
CA ARG A 162 -2.65 -11.10 1.55
C ARG A 162 -2.01 -10.63 2.83
N THR A 163 -2.70 -9.73 3.52
CA THR A 163 -2.35 -9.26 4.85
C THR A 163 -2.88 -10.23 5.90
N SER A 164 -2.02 -10.63 6.84
CA SER A 164 -2.44 -11.38 8.03
C SER A 164 -2.97 -10.42 9.09
N TRP A 165 -4.26 -10.08 8.98
CA TRP A 165 -4.95 -9.23 9.95
C TRP A 165 -4.91 -9.76 11.39
N PRO A 166 -5.00 -11.08 11.65
CA PRO A 166 -4.85 -11.60 13.01
C PRO A 166 -3.49 -11.27 13.64
N VAL A 167 -2.40 -11.40 12.88
CA VAL A 167 -1.04 -11.04 13.33
C VAL A 167 -0.94 -9.54 13.57
N PHE A 168 -1.44 -8.73 12.62
CA PHE A 168 -1.48 -7.28 12.72
C PHE A 168 -2.19 -6.84 14.00
N SER A 169 -3.42 -7.32 14.23
CA SER A 169 -4.24 -6.92 15.37
C SER A 169 -3.63 -7.37 16.70
N LEU A 170 -3.12 -8.60 16.77
CA LEU A 170 -2.49 -9.11 17.99
C LEU A 170 -1.23 -8.30 18.35
N PHE A 171 -0.38 -8.02 17.36
CA PHE A 171 0.82 -7.22 17.57
C PHE A 171 0.49 -5.77 17.92
N LEU A 172 -0.49 -5.16 17.25
CA LEU A 172 -0.92 -3.80 17.54
C LEU A 172 -1.44 -3.68 18.99
N SER A 173 -2.27 -4.63 19.44
CA SER A 173 -2.73 -4.68 20.83
C SER A 173 -1.59 -4.83 21.83
N TYR A 174 -0.56 -5.61 21.47
CA TYR A 174 0.63 -5.80 22.30
C TYR A 174 1.44 -4.50 22.46
N VAL A 175 1.65 -3.75 21.39
CA VAL A 175 2.43 -2.49 21.42
C VAL A 175 1.59 -1.24 21.70
N PHE A 176 0.27 -1.37 21.82
CA PHE A 176 -0.62 -0.24 22.08
C PHE A 176 -0.25 0.53 23.36
N PRO A 177 0.10 -0.10 24.51
CA PRO A 177 0.51 0.63 25.71
C PRO A 177 1.81 1.43 25.54
N PHE A 178 2.73 0.97 24.67
CA PHE A 178 3.92 1.75 24.33
C PHE A 178 3.51 3.05 23.64
N TRP A 179 2.67 2.91 22.61
CA TRP A 179 2.14 4.01 21.83
C TRP A 179 1.38 4.99 22.72
N GLU A 180 0.44 4.54 23.55
CA GLU A 180 -0.27 5.40 24.50
C GLU A 180 0.67 6.29 25.33
N LYS A 181 1.78 5.74 25.86
CA LYS A 181 2.80 6.53 26.58
C LYS A 181 3.49 7.58 25.70
N GLN A 182 3.77 7.29 24.43
CA GLN A 182 4.41 8.23 23.51
C GLN A 182 3.53 9.46 23.21
N TRP A 183 2.19 9.31 23.20
CA TRP A 183 1.28 10.45 22.98
C TRP A 183 1.33 11.46 24.12
N TYR A 184 1.57 11.00 25.35
CA TYR A 184 1.67 11.88 26.51
C TYR A 184 3.06 12.51 26.70
N ALA A 185 4.11 11.88 26.17
CA ALA A 185 5.50 12.27 26.45
C ALA A 185 6.15 13.17 25.38
N PHE A 186 5.65 13.17 24.13
CA PHE A 186 6.35 13.78 22.99
C PHE A 186 5.48 14.77 22.20
N ASN A 187 6.09 15.42 21.21
CA ASN A 187 5.39 16.28 20.25
C ASN A 187 4.31 15.48 19.51
N MET A 188 3.05 15.88 19.68
CA MET A 188 1.88 15.20 19.11
C MET A 188 1.99 14.97 17.60
N ASN A 189 2.53 15.93 16.84
CA ASN A 189 2.68 15.80 15.39
C ASN A 189 3.72 14.74 15.02
N GLU A 190 4.84 14.71 15.74
CA GLU A 190 5.90 13.74 15.51
C GLU A 190 5.45 12.33 15.90
N THR A 191 4.83 12.17 17.07
CA THR A 191 4.25 10.90 17.51
C THR A 191 3.21 10.39 16.51
N TYR A 192 2.34 11.28 16.00
CA TYR A 192 1.34 10.94 14.99
C TYR A 192 1.97 10.46 13.68
N ASN A 193 3.01 11.16 13.19
CA ASN A 193 3.74 10.78 11.97
C ASN A 193 4.44 9.44 12.15
N ASN A 194 5.11 9.22 13.28
CA ASN A 194 5.78 7.96 13.61
C ASN A 194 4.79 6.81 13.76
N PHE A 195 3.62 7.04 14.37
CA PHE A 195 2.58 6.03 14.50
C PHE A 195 1.96 5.68 13.13
N THR A 196 1.68 6.67 12.30
CA THR A 196 1.17 6.45 10.94
C THR A 196 2.17 5.65 10.10
N ARG A 197 3.47 6.01 10.18
CA ARG A 197 4.56 5.26 9.54
C ARG A 197 4.62 3.82 10.06
N PHE A 198 4.53 3.63 11.37
CA PHE A 198 4.48 2.33 12.01
C PHE A 198 3.30 1.47 11.52
N LEU A 199 2.07 2.01 11.47
CA LEU A 199 0.90 1.27 10.99
C LEU A 199 1.06 0.83 9.53
N SER A 200 1.59 1.73 8.68
CA SER A 200 1.85 1.42 7.28
C SER A 200 2.88 0.29 7.14
N LEU A 201 4.00 0.38 7.86
CA LEU A 201 5.07 -0.61 7.82
C LEU A 201 4.67 -1.95 8.45
N LEU A 202 3.91 -1.95 9.56
CA LEU A 202 3.36 -3.17 10.15
C LEU A 202 2.39 -3.85 9.16
N THR A 203 1.54 -3.08 8.49
CA THR A 203 0.64 -3.61 7.45
C THR A 203 1.43 -4.28 6.34
N ALA A 204 2.49 -3.63 5.85
CA ALA A 204 3.35 -4.17 4.82
C ALA A 204 4.09 -5.44 5.29
N ARG A 205 4.63 -5.43 6.52
CA ARG A 205 5.30 -6.57 7.15
C ARG A 205 4.38 -7.78 7.34
N CYS A 206 3.11 -7.52 7.64
CA CYS A 206 2.06 -8.53 7.74
C CYS A 206 1.52 -8.99 6.38
N THR A 207 1.94 -8.38 5.27
CA THR A 207 1.46 -8.68 3.93
C THR A 207 2.44 -9.59 3.18
N ARG A 208 1.93 -10.72 2.70
CA ARG A 208 2.70 -11.64 1.86
C ARG A 208 2.22 -11.59 0.43
N ALA A 209 3.16 -11.43 -0.48
CA ALA A 209 2.91 -11.58 -1.90
C ALA A 209 2.95 -13.07 -2.27
N PHE A 210 2.03 -13.52 -3.12
CA PHE A 210 1.96 -14.89 -3.61
C PHE A 210 1.48 -14.91 -5.06
N PRO A 211 1.86 -15.90 -5.88
CA PRO A 211 1.38 -16.00 -7.24
C PRO A 211 -0.16 -16.01 -7.30
N LEU A 212 -0.77 -15.14 -8.09
CA LEU A 212 -2.20 -15.00 -8.31
C LEU A 212 -2.82 -16.32 -8.79
N LYS A 213 -2.07 -17.18 -9.49
CA LYS A 213 -2.52 -18.53 -9.85
C LYS A 213 -2.85 -19.43 -8.64
N LEU A 214 -2.30 -19.11 -7.46
CA LEU A 214 -2.60 -19.77 -6.19
C LEU A 214 -3.75 -19.08 -5.44
N ALA A 215 -4.17 -17.89 -5.89
CA ALA A 215 -5.35 -17.23 -5.34
C ALA A 215 -6.59 -18.03 -5.75
N ARG A 216 -7.46 -18.30 -4.79
CA ARG A 216 -8.81 -18.72 -5.13
C ARG A 216 -9.51 -17.53 -5.80
N PRO A 217 -10.19 -17.71 -6.93
CA PRO A 217 -11.02 -16.66 -7.50
C PRO A 217 -11.98 -16.15 -6.43
N ALA A 218 -12.14 -14.84 -6.34
CA ALA A 218 -13.11 -14.26 -5.42
C ALA A 218 -14.51 -14.75 -5.82
N ILE A 219 -15.30 -15.17 -4.84
CA ILE A 219 -16.71 -15.50 -5.07
C ILE A 219 -17.39 -14.24 -5.63
N PRO A 220 -18.06 -14.32 -6.80
CA PRO A 220 -18.82 -13.21 -7.37
C PRO A 220 -19.70 -12.53 -6.31
N PRO A 221 -19.82 -11.19 -6.31
CA PRO A 221 -20.60 -10.46 -5.31
C PRO A 221 -22.02 -11.03 -5.10
N GLU A 222 -22.67 -11.47 -6.17
CA GLU A 222 -24.03 -12.04 -6.19
C GLU A 222 -24.08 -13.39 -5.47
N LEU A 223 -23.05 -14.22 -5.62
CA LEU A 223 -22.95 -15.49 -4.90
C LEU A 223 -22.60 -15.25 -3.44
N ARG A 224 -21.79 -14.23 -3.15
CA ARG A 224 -21.43 -13.84 -1.77
C ARG A 224 -22.64 -13.33 -0.99
N SER A 225 -23.49 -12.51 -1.62
CA SER A 225 -24.73 -12.02 -1.02
C SER A 225 -25.71 -13.16 -0.76
N LYS A 226 -25.89 -14.08 -1.72
CA LYS A 226 -26.70 -15.30 -1.54
C LYS A 226 -26.20 -16.18 -0.40
N LEU A 227 -24.89 -16.44 -0.31
CA LEU A 227 -24.30 -17.21 0.79
C LEU A 227 -24.49 -16.52 2.14
N SER A 228 -24.37 -15.20 2.20
CA SER A 228 -24.61 -14.43 3.42
C SER A 228 -26.07 -14.49 3.84
N TYR A 229 -27.01 -14.35 2.89
CA TYR A 229 -28.44 -14.46 3.13
C TYR A 229 -28.83 -15.86 3.62
N SER A 230 -28.36 -16.90 2.94
CA SER A 230 -28.58 -18.31 3.30
C SER A 230 -28.09 -18.63 4.73
N ARG A 231 -26.90 -18.11 5.11
CA ARG A 231 -26.40 -18.19 6.49
C ARG A 231 -27.31 -17.47 7.48
N ALA A 232 -27.74 -16.25 7.15
CA ALA A 232 -28.64 -15.48 8.02
C ALA A 232 -29.98 -16.21 8.24
N LEU A 233 -30.56 -16.80 7.19
CA LEU A 233 -31.77 -17.62 7.28
C LEU A 233 -31.55 -18.87 8.15
N SER A 234 -30.43 -19.58 7.96
CA SER A 234 -30.08 -20.74 8.79
C SER A 234 -29.94 -20.39 10.27
N PHE A 235 -29.32 -19.24 10.59
CA PHE A 235 -29.24 -18.74 11.97
C PHE A 235 -30.62 -18.38 12.52
N LYS A 236 -31.46 -17.72 11.72
CA LYS A 236 -32.84 -17.37 12.11
C LYS A 236 -33.66 -18.61 12.39
N ALA A 237 -33.64 -19.61 11.50
CA ALA A 237 -34.32 -20.90 11.65
C ALA A 237 -33.95 -21.60 12.96
N LYS A 238 -32.64 -21.64 13.28
CA LYS A 238 -32.15 -22.25 14.52
C LYS A 238 -32.63 -21.51 15.77
N ARG A 239 -32.76 -20.18 15.70
CA ARG A 239 -33.23 -19.36 16.83
C ARG A 239 -34.73 -19.43 17.05
N THR A 240 -35.52 -19.51 15.97
CA THR A 240 -36.99 -19.48 16.05
C THR A 240 -37.62 -20.88 16.05
N GLY A 241 -36.84 -21.93 15.76
CA GLY A 241 -37.36 -23.29 15.56
C GLY A 241 -38.13 -23.45 14.24
N ASP A 242 -38.13 -22.44 13.37
CA ASP A 242 -38.87 -22.46 12.11
C ASP A 242 -38.04 -23.15 11.02
N MET A 243 -38.33 -24.43 10.80
CA MET A 243 -37.64 -25.27 9.82
C MET A 243 -37.95 -24.89 8.36
N LYS A 244 -38.99 -24.10 8.07
CA LYS A 244 -39.32 -23.69 6.69
C LYS A 244 -38.27 -22.73 6.11
N LEU A 245 -37.65 -21.91 6.97
CA LEU A 245 -36.58 -20.98 6.59
C LEU A 245 -35.30 -21.68 6.09
N LYS A 246 -35.17 -23.00 6.32
CA LYS A 246 -34.06 -23.84 5.82
C LYS A 246 -34.28 -24.32 4.38
N ILE A 247 -35.52 -24.29 3.89
CA ILE A 247 -35.88 -24.68 2.53
C ILE A 247 -35.69 -23.50 1.57
N GLU A 248 -35.77 -22.27 2.09
CA GLU A 248 -35.57 -21.01 1.36
C GLU A 248 -34.09 -20.57 1.24
N SER A 249 -33.17 -21.26 1.93
CA SER A 249 -31.74 -20.94 2.04
C SER A 249 -30.88 -21.66 1.02
#